data_AF-A0A6A3BMF4-F1
#
_entry.id   AF-A0A6A3BMF4-F1
#
_cell.length_a   1.000
_cell.length_b   1.000
_cell.length_c   1.000
_cell.angle_alpha   90.00
_cell.angle_beta   90.00
_cell.angle_gamma   90.00
#
_symmetry.space_group_name_H-M   'P 1'
#
loop_
_entity.id
_entity.type
_entity.pdbx_description
1 polymer ?
#
loop_
_entity_poly.entity_id
_entity_poly.type
_entity_poly.pdbx_seq_one_letter_code
_entity_poly.pdbx_strand_id
1 'polypeptide(L)'
;MAASGISAPTRTEVLQLYRSLLRVARQFCDYNIREYTKRRTIDAFRDNKNLTDSSQLAVAFSDGKAQLEVAKRQALVYSLYAPKVKSIMDIKPS
;
A
#
# COMPACT_ATOMS: atom_id res chain seq x y z
N MET A 1 -26.34 5.32 24.42
CA MET A 1 -24.96 4.91 24.06
C MET A 1 -24.99 4.35 22.65
N ALA A 2 -24.81 5.18 21.62
CA ALA A 2 -24.75 4.70 20.25
C ALA A 2 -23.41 4.00 20.06
N ALA A 3 -23.42 2.68 19.86
CA ALA A 3 -22.24 1.98 19.38
C ALA A 3 -21.89 2.59 18.02
N SER A 4 -20.72 3.22 17.91
CA SER A 4 -20.11 3.61 16.65
C SER A 4 -19.83 2.31 15.88
N GLY A 5 -20.86 1.77 15.22
CA GLY A 5 -20.75 0.58 14.41
C GLY A 5 -19.66 0.81 13.37
N ILE A 6 -18.70 -0.11 13.32
CA ILE A 6 -17.66 -0.13 12.30
C ILE A 6 -18.38 -0.11 10.93
N SER A 7 -18.43 1.07 10.31
CA SER A 7 -19.06 1.25 9.01
C SER A 7 -18.15 0.67 7.95
N ALA A 8 -18.69 -0.19 7.09
CA ALA A 8 -17.95 -0.69 5.95
C ALA A 8 -17.51 0.49 5.05
N PRO A 9 -16.28 0.47 4.53
CA PRO A 9 -15.80 1.51 3.63
C PRO A 9 -16.58 1.48 2.32
N THR A 10 -16.76 2.65 1.73
CA THR A 10 -17.30 2.78 0.38
C THR A 10 -16.28 2.30 -0.65
N ARG A 11 -16.77 1.89 -1.84
CA ARG A 11 -15.91 1.53 -2.98
C ARG A 11 -14.89 2.63 -3.31
N THR A 12 -15.30 3.89 -3.19
CA THR A 12 -14.44 5.05 -3.47
C THR A 12 -13.27 5.11 -2.50
N GLU A 13 -13.53 4.94 -1.21
CA GLU A 13 -12.50 4.94 -0.15
C GLU A 13 -11.51 3.78 -0.34
N VAL A 14 -12.00 2.58 -0.66
CA VAL A 14 -11.16 1.41 -0.97
C VAL A 14 -10.23 1.70 -2.16
N LEU A 15 -10.76 2.27 -3.24
CA LEU A 15 -9.96 2.62 -4.42
C LEU A 15 -8.98 3.77 -4.16
N GLN A 16 -9.33 4.72 -3.29
CA GLN A 16 -8.42 5.78 -2.86
C GLN A 16 -7.25 5.21 -2.05
N LEU A 17 -7.53 4.28 -1.13
CA LEU A 17 -6.50 3.59 -0.35
C LEU A 17 -5.55 2.81 -1.27
N TYR A 18 -6.09 2.03 -2.21
CA TYR A 18 -5.31 1.29 -3.21
C TYR A 18 -4.35 2.20 -3.98
N ARG A 19 -4.88 3.30 -4.54
CA ARG A 19 -4.06 4.26 -5.30
C ARG A 19 -3.02 4.95 -4.42
N SER A 20 -3.33 5.18 -3.15
CA SER A 20 -2.40 5.80 -2.21
C SER A 20 -1.23 4.88 -1.89
N LEU A 21 -1.49 3.60 -1.63
CA LEU A 21 -0.45 2.57 -1.44
C LEU A 21 0.44 2.45 -2.69
N LEU A 22 -0.15 2.39 -3.88
CA LEU A 22 0.62 2.37 -5.13
C LEU A 22 1.44 3.63 -5.36
N ARG A 23 0.97 4.80 -4.90
CA ARG A 23 1.72 6.05 -4.99
C ARG A 23 2.92 6.05 -4.06
N VAL A 24 2.75 5.58 -2.83
CA VAL A 24 3.85 5.43 -1.86
C VAL A 24 4.85 4.37 -2.33
N ALA A 25 4.40 3.27 -2.92
CA ALA A 25 5.28 2.26 -3.51
C ALA A 25 6.28 2.87 -4.51
N ARG A 26 5.85 3.84 -5.34
CA ARG A 26 6.73 4.53 -6.30
C ARG A 26 7.75 5.48 -5.66
N GLN A 27 7.59 5.83 -4.38
CA GLN A 27 8.52 6.72 -3.68
C GLN A 27 9.76 5.98 -3.16
N PHE A 28 9.73 4.65 -3.08
CA PHE A 28 10.90 3.86 -2.69
C PHE A 28 11.98 3.93 -3.78
N CYS A 29 13.16 4.43 -3.40
CA CYS A 29 14.33 4.49 -4.28
C CYS A 29 14.87 3.09 -4.61
N ASP A 30 14.81 2.17 -3.65
CA ASP A 30 15.23 0.78 -3.84
C ASP A 30 14.26 0.02 -4.75
N TYR A 31 14.80 -0.63 -5.79
CA TYR A 31 14.03 -1.39 -6.78
C TYR A 31 13.21 -2.52 -6.14
N ASN A 32 13.85 -3.33 -5.29
CA ASN A 32 13.23 -4.52 -4.72
C ASN A 32 12.06 -4.11 -3.82
N ILE A 33 12.25 -3.07 -3.02
CA ILE A 33 11.22 -2.58 -2.09
C ILE A 33 10.07 -1.92 -2.85
N ARG A 34 10.37 -1.13 -3.89
CA ARG A 34 9.36 -0.54 -4.77
C ARG A 34 8.48 -1.60 -5.43
N GLU A 35 9.09 -2.60 -6.08
CA GLU A 35 8.32 -3.64 -6.79
C GLU A 35 7.64 -4.61 -5.81
N TYR A 36 8.26 -4.95 -4.68
CA TYR A 36 7.62 -5.74 -3.63
C TYR A 36 6.38 -5.04 -3.08
N THR A 37 6.50 -3.77 -2.69
CA THR A 37 5.37 -3.02 -2.08
C THR A 37 4.22 -2.89 -3.08
N LYS A 38 4.53 -2.63 -4.35
CA LYS A 38 3.55 -2.59 -5.45
C LYS A 38 2.86 -3.93 -5.63
N ARG A 39 3.61 -5.03 -5.75
CA ARG A 39 3.07 -6.38 -5.91
C ARG A 39 2.20 -6.78 -4.72
N ARG A 40 2.72 -6.64 -3.50
CA ARG A 40 1.99 -6.93 -2.25
C ARG A 40 0.68 -6.15 -2.15
N THR A 41 0.67 -4.88 -2.57
CA THR A 41 -0.56 -4.07 -2.64
C THR A 41 -1.55 -4.64 -3.65
N ILE A 42 -1.10 -4.97 -4.87
CA ILE A 42 -1.97 -5.53 -5.91
C ILE A 42 -2.56 -6.86 -5.46
N ASP A 43 -1.73 -7.76 -4.93
CA ASP A 43 -2.13 -9.09 -4.49
C ASP A 43 -3.15 -8.98 -3.34
N ALA A 44 -2.87 -8.15 -2.32
CA ALA A 44 -3.81 -7.95 -1.21
C ALA A 44 -5.22 -7.53 -1.65
N PHE A 45 -5.32 -6.58 -2.58
CA PHE A 45 -6.61 -6.09 -3.06
C PHE A 45 -7.30 -7.08 -4.00
N ARG A 46 -6.55 -7.94 -4.70
CA ARG A 46 -7.10 -9.02 -5.50
C ARG A 46 -7.64 -10.15 -4.62
N ASP A 47 -6.89 -10.54 -3.61
CA ASP A 47 -7.27 -11.59 -2.65
C ASP A 47 -8.56 -11.21 -1.89
N ASN A 48 -8.72 -9.93 -1.56
CA ASN A 48 -9.90 -9.41 -0.87
C ASN A 48 -11.01 -8.89 -1.81
N LYS A 49 -10.90 -9.08 -3.14
CA LYS A 49 -11.84 -8.51 -4.11
C LYS A 49 -13.29 -8.95 -3.89
N ASN A 50 -13.49 -10.19 -3.46
CA ASN A 50 -14.80 -10.82 -3.31
C ASN A 50 -15.30 -10.79 -1.86
N LEU A 51 -14.64 -10.04 -0.98
CA LEU A 51 -15.04 -9.90 0.41
C LEU A 51 -16.35 -9.10 0.49
N THR A 52 -17.41 -9.75 0.97
CA THR A 52 -18.76 -9.15 1.06
C THR A 52 -19.19 -8.87 2.50
N ASP A 53 -18.53 -9.48 3.48
CA ASP A 53 -18.83 -9.26 4.89
C ASP A 53 -18.36 -7.86 5.33
N SER A 54 -19.32 -7.05 5.79
CA SER A 54 -19.09 -5.65 6.19
C SER A 54 -18.08 -5.50 7.33
N SER A 55 -18.05 -6.46 8.27
CA SER A 55 -17.12 -6.42 9.41
C SER A 55 -15.69 -6.71 8.93
N GLN A 56 -15.51 -7.77 8.15
CA GLN A 56 -14.22 -8.12 7.56
C GLN A 56 -13.70 -7.03 6.61
N LEU A 57 -14.58 -6.40 5.81
CA LEU A 57 -14.22 -5.26 4.95
C LEU A 57 -13.62 -4.12 5.74
N ALA A 58 -14.24 -3.76 6.86
CA ALA A 58 -13.76 -2.66 7.67
C ALA A 58 -12.46 -3.00 8.42
N VAL A 59 -12.30 -4.26 8.86
CA VAL A 59 -11.03 -4.75 9.43
C VAL A 59 -9.91 -4.68 8.38
N ALA A 60 -10.13 -5.24 7.19
CA ALA A 60 -9.16 -5.23 6.10
C ALA A 60 -8.80 -3.80 5.65
N PHE A 61 -9.79 -2.90 5.63
CA PHE A 61 -9.57 -1.50 5.31
C PHE A 61 -8.79 -0.75 6.38
N SER A 62 -9.06 -1.04 7.66
CA SER A 62 -8.29 -0.49 8.78
C SER A 62 -6.83 -0.96 8.73
N ASP A 63 -6.60 -2.25 8.48
CA ASP A 63 -5.26 -2.80 8.29
C ASP A 63 -4.54 -2.15 7.10
N GLY A 64 -5.22 -1.99 5.97
CA GLY A 64 -4.68 -1.31 4.81
C GLY A 64 -4.30 0.16 5.08
N LYS A 65 -5.06 0.88 5.91
CA LYS A 65 -4.68 2.23 6.37
C LYS A 65 -3.44 2.20 7.26
N ALA A 66 -3.35 1.27 8.21
CA ALA A 66 -2.17 1.11 9.05
C ALA A 66 -0.92 0.80 8.22
N GLN A 67 -1.04 -0.11 7.24
CA GLN A 67 -0.01 -0.45 6.26
C GLN A 67 0.43 0.77 5.45
N LEU A 68 -0.49 1.64 5.03
CA LEU A 68 -0.17 2.87 4.32
C LEU A 68 0.72 3.80 5.16
N GLU A 69 0.41 3.97 6.44
CA GLU A 69 1.23 4.81 7.34
C GLU A 69 2.60 4.20 7.63
N VAL A 70 2.70 2.86 7.67
CA VAL A 70 4.01 2.17 7.71
C VAL A 70 4.79 2.44 6.42
N ALA A 71 4.16 2.24 5.26
CA ALA A 71 4.82 2.43 3.97
C ALA A 71 5.32 3.87 3.78
N LYS A 72 4.54 4.88 4.20
CA LYS A 72 4.97 6.29 4.15
C LYS A 72 6.22 6.56 4.98
N ARG A 73 6.23 6.09 6.24
CA ARG A 73 7.41 6.23 7.12
C ARG A 73 8.62 5.53 6.52
N GLN A 74 8.41 4.34 5.97
CA GLN A 74 9.49 3.56 5.40
C GLN A 74 10.03 4.20 4.12
N ALA A 75 9.18 4.80 3.28
CA ALA A 75 9.64 5.55 2.11
C ALA A 75 10.59 6.70 2.51
N LEU A 76 10.31 7.39 3.62
CA LEU A 76 11.21 8.41 4.16
C LEU A 76 12.54 7.81 4.63
N VAL A 77 12.53 6.71 5.39
CA VAL A 77 13.76 6.05 5.85
C VAL A 77 14.62 5.62 4.67
N TYR A 78 14.03 4.98 3.65
CA TYR A 78 14.77 4.58 2.44
C TYR A 78 15.34 5.78 1.70
N SER A 79 14.64 6.92 1.67
CA SER A 79 15.16 8.14 1.06
C SER A 79 16.39 8.70 1.78
N LEU A 80 16.44 8.60 3.12
CA LEU A 80 17.57 9.09 3.93
C LEU A 80 18.84 8.26 3.71
N TYR A 81 18.67 6.95 3.43
CA TYR A 81 19.77 6.01 3.23
C TYR A 81 19.85 5.54 1.76
N ALA A 82 19.39 6.36 0.83
CA ALA A 82 19.37 5.99 -0.59
C ALA A 82 20.80 5.78 -1.12
N PRO A 83 21.08 4.65 -1.79
CA PRO A 83 22.38 4.42 -2.42
C PRO A 83 22.60 5.44 -3.55
N LYS A 84 23.86 5.89 -3.71
CA LYS A 84 24.24 6.86 -4.75
C LYS A 84 24.08 6.31 -6.17
N VAL A 85 24.16 5.00 -6.32
CA VAL A 85 24.07 4.28 -7.60
C VAL A 85 22.71 3.60 -7.69
N LYS A 86 22.08 3.68 -8.87
CA LYS A 86 20.80 3.00 -9.14
C LYS A 86 21.01 1.49 -9.24
N SER A 87 19.97 0.72 -8.92
CA SER A 87 19.97 -0.73 -9.14
C SER A 87 20.22 -1.05 -10.61
N ILE A 88 20.97 -2.12 -10.90
CA ILE A 88 21.19 -2.63 -12.27
C ILE A 88 19.85 -2.94 -12.95
N MET A 89 18.85 -3.36 -12.17
CA MET A 89 17.50 -3.64 -12.67
C MET A 89 16.77 -2.39 -13.19
N ASP A 90 17.20 -1.18 -12.79
CA ASP A 90 16.67 0.09 -13.28
C ASP A 90 17.46 0.63 -14.49
N ILE A 91 18.61 0.05 -14.80
CA ILE A 91 19.44 0.45 -15.95
C ILE A 91 18.88 -0.29 -17.17
N LYS A 92 18.19 0.42 -18.06
CA LYS A 92 17.82 -0.14 -19.36
C LYS A 92 19.09 -0.36 -20.17
N PRO A 93 19.31 -1.55 -20.76
CA PRO A 93 20.38 -1.72 -21.73
C PRO A 93 20.09 -0.83 -22.95
N SER A 94 21.11 -0.09 -23.36
CA SER A 94 21.14 0.76 -24.56
C SER A 94 21.03 -0.07 -25.83
#